data_AF-B9XCW4-F1
#
_entry.id   AF-B9XCW4-F1
#
_cell.length_a   1.000
_cell.length_b   1.000
_cell.length_c   1.000
_cell.angle_alpha   90.00
_cell.angle_beta   90.00
_cell.angle_gamma   90.00
#
_symmetry.space_group_name_H-M   'P 1'
#
loop_
_entity.id
_entity.type
_entity.pdbx_description
1 polymer ?
#
loop_
_entity_poly.entity_id
_entity_poly.type
_entity_poly.pdbx_seq_one_letter_code
_entity_poly.pdbx_strand_id
1 'polypeptide(L)'
;MDLFAHIMNKAPGEIPLADAEQLCLSIFCTLDILPIEFRREKIGRKELTQVFSGLACNGKLLIPNNSDLKAETLFSEHYWNRLLDLLLEGKVKLDDGFRSRASTYV
;
A
#
# COMPACT_ATOMS: atom_id res chain seq x y z
N MET A 1 8.90 9.58 11.45
CA MET A 1 9.56 9.61 10.12
C MET A 1 8.42 9.53 9.09
N ASP A 2 8.52 10.02 7.85
CA ASP A 2 7.35 9.98 6.92
C ASP A 2 7.31 8.67 6.12
N LEU A 3 6.27 7.85 6.31
CA LEU A 3 6.09 6.56 5.62
C LEU A 3 6.02 6.73 4.10
N PHE A 4 5.38 7.81 3.63
CA PHE A 4 5.30 8.10 2.19
C PHE A 4 6.69 8.31 1.60
N ALA A 5 7.49 9.20 2.21
CA ALA A 5 8.86 9.47 1.78
C ALA A 5 9.73 8.21 1.86
N HIS A 6 9.53 7.37 2.88
CA HIS A 6 10.25 6.10 3.01
C HIS A 6 9.99 5.16 1.83
N ILE A 7 8.71 4.89 1.51
CA ILE A 7 8.33 4.02 0.38
C ILE A 7 8.84 4.59 -0.95
N MET A 8 8.70 5.91 -1.15
CA MET A 8 9.15 6.60 -2.36
C MET A 8 10.65 6.42 -2.62
N ASN A 9 11.47 6.50 -1.57
CA ASN A 9 12.93 6.37 -1.64
C ASN A 9 13.40 4.92 -1.72
N LYS A 10 12.69 4.00 -1.06
CA LYS A 10 13.09 2.59 -0.97
C LYS A 10 12.79 1.81 -2.25
N ALA A 11 11.61 2.05 -2.84
CA ALA A 11 11.17 1.31 -4.01
C ALA A 11 12.02 1.69 -5.26
N PRO A 12 12.69 0.72 -5.93
CA PRO A 12 13.66 0.98 -7.00
C PRO A 12 13.03 1.50 -8.30
N GLY A 13 11.71 1.50 -8.41
CA GLY A 13 10.94 1.97 -9.56
C GLY A 13 9.47 2.15 -9.21
N GLU A 14 8.60 1.95 -10.17
CA GLU A 14 7.15 1.86 -9.93
C GLU A 14 6.81 0.56 -9.20
N ILE A 15 5.79 0.61 -8.34
CA ILE A 15 5.30 -0.50 -7.54
C ILE A 15 4.11 -1.10 -8.29
N PRO A 16 4.14 -2.40 -8.67
CA PRO A 16 2.96 -3.04 -9.24
C PRO A 16 1.74 -2.85 -8.32
N LEU A 17 0.58 -2.51 -8.90
CA LEU A 17 -0.63 -2.23 -8.12
C LEU A 17 -0.94 -3.35 -7.11
N ALA A 18 -0.83 -4.62 -7.52
CA ALA A 18 -1.07 -5.76 -6.64
C ALA A 18 -0.11 -5.78 -5.43
N ASP A 19 1.16 -5.43 -5.62
CA ASP A 19 2.13 -5.35 -4.53
C ASP A 19 1.86 -4.14 -3.63
N ALA A 20 1.41 -3.00 -4.19
CA ALA A 20 0.99 -1.84 -3.39
C ALA A 20 -0.25 -2.14 -2.53
N GLU A 21 -1.22 -2.87 -3.07
CA GLU A 21 -2.38 -3.36 -2.33
C GLU A 21 -1.97 -4.27 -1.17
N GLN A 22 -1.14 -5.27 -1.45
CA GLN A 22 -0.64 -6.19 -0.43
C GLN A 22 0.21 -5.47 0.62
N LEU A 23 0.98 -4.45 0.23
CA LEU A 23 1.73 -3.60 1.15
C LEU A 23 0.78 -2.84 2.08
N CYS A 24 -0.25 -2.21 1.53
CA CYS A 24 -1.27 -1.49 2.30
C CYS A 24 -1.96 -2.41 3.32
N LEU A 25 -2.45 -3.57 2.86
CA LEU A 25 -3.10 -4.56 3.72
C LEU A 25 -2.14 -5.08 4.81
N SER A 26 -0.89 -5.36 4.47
CA SER A 26 0.11 -5.90 5.41
C SER A 26 0.49 -4.90 6.50
N ILE A 27 0.64 -3.62 6.13
CA ILE A 27 0.90 -2.52 7.07
C ILE A 27 -0.30 -2.39 8.02
N PHE A 28 -1.53 -2.39 7.49
CA PHE A 28 -2.75 -2.29 8.28
C PHE A 28 -2.88 -3.41 9.33
N CYS A 29 -2.51 -4.64 8.98
CA CYS A 29 -2.66 -5.79 9.87
C CYS A 29 -1.59 -5.93 10.95
N THR A 30 -0.31 -5.72 10.60
CA THR A 30 0.79 -6.22 11.45
C THR A 30 1.88 -5.21 11.77
N LEU A 31 2.10 -4.19 10.92
CA LEU A 31 3.27 -3.31 10.95
C LEU A 31 4.64 -4.02 10.91
N ASP A 32 4.73 -5.35 11.05
CA ASP A 32 5.97 -6.14 11.11
C ASP A 32 6.85 -6.01 9.87
N ILE A 33 6.25 -5.71 8.73
CA ILE A 33 6.98 -5.49 7.47
C ILE A 33 7.69 -4.12 7.44
N LEU A 34 7.34 -3.20 8.32
CA LEU A 34 7.97 -1.89 8.39
C LEU A 34 9.32 -1.96 9.13
N PRO A 35 10.22 -0.99 8.89
CA PRO A 35 11.39 -0.76 9.72
C PRO A 35 11.04 -0.54 11.20
N ILE A 36 11.96 -0.84 12.10
CA ILE A 36 11.72 -0.85 13.55
C ILE A 36 11.26 0.52 14.08
N GLU A 37 11.66 1.59 13.40
CA GLU A 37 11.31 2.97 13.68
C GLU A 37 9.81 3.23 13.52
N PHE A 38 9.19 2.64 12.49
CA PHE A 38 7.77 2.82 12.19
C PHE A 38 6.88 1.83 12.93
N ARG A 39 7.39 0.67 13.38
CA ARG A 39 6.60 -0.34 14.11
C ARG A 39 5.97 0.17 15.41
N ARG A 40 6.56 1.21 16.00
CA ARG A 40 6.05 1.85 17.23
C ARG A 40 5.06 2.97 16.93
N GLU A 41 4.98 3.43 15.68
CA GLU A 41 4.03 4.45 15.27
C GLU A 41 2.64 3.82 15.09
N LYS A 42 1.59 4.50 15.58
CA LYS A 42 0.21 4.12 15.27
C LYS A 42 -0.12 4.69 13.91
N ILE A 43 0.01 3.87 12.86
CA ILE A 43 -0.44 4.22 11.53
C ILE A 43 -1.93 3.91 11.44
N GLY A 44 -2.75 4.95 11.54
CA GLY A 44 -4.19 4.83 11.41
C GLY A 44 -4.61 4.59 9.97
N ARG A 45 -5.84 4.10 9.83
CA ARG A 45 -6.48 3.90 8.53
C ARG A 45 -6.38 5.13 7.62
N LYS A 46 -6.62 6.31 8.18
CA LYS A 46 -6.57 7.58 7.43
C LYS A 46 -5.17 7.89 6.92
N GLU A 47 -4.13 7.82 7.77
CA GLU A 47 -2.76 8.06 7.31
C GLU A 47 -2.38 7.05 6.22
N LEU A 48 -2.75 5.79 6.41
CA LEU A 48 -2.46 4.74 5.45
C LEU A 48 -3.11 5.00 4.08
N THR A 49 -4.41 5.32 4.04
CA THR A 49 -5.08 5.61 2.77
C THR A 49 -4.54 6.85 2.08
N GLN A 50 -4.07 7.85 2.84
CA GLN A 50 -3.40 9.04 2.32
C GLN A 50 -2.03 8.74 1.72
N VAL A 51 -1.24 7.88 2.35
CA VAL A 51 0.06 7.45 1.82
C VAL A 51 -0.13 6.78 0.46
N PHE A 52 -1.02 5.80 0.37
CA PHE A 52 -1.19 5.03 -0.86
C PHE A 52 -1.90 5.80 -1.98
N SER A 53 -2.84 6.69 -1.65
CA SER A 53 -3.39 7.62 -2.64
C SER A 53 -2.33 8.60 -3.15
N GLY A 54 -1.46 9.10 -2.26
CA GLY A 54 -0.31 9.91 -2.60
C GLY A 54 0.66 9.20 -3.54
N LEU A 55 0.96 7.92 -3.30
CA LEU A 55 1.82 7.11 -4.17
C LEU A 55 1.22 7.01 -5.59
N ALA A 56 -0.09 6.80 -5.69
CA ALA A 56 -0.79 6.77 -6.97
C ALA A 56 -0.72 8.13 -7.69
N CYS A 57 -1.02 9.22 -7.00
CA CYS A 57 -0.97 10.58 -7.54
C CYS A 57 0.42 10.97 -8.07
N ASN A 58 1.49 10.43 -7.47
CA ASN A 58 2.86 10.69 -7.88
C ASN A 58 3.36 9.72 -8.98
N GLY A 59 2.48 8.90 -9.56
CA GLY A 59 2.85 7.93 -10.59
C GLY A 59 3.75 6.81 -10.07
N LYS A 60 3.80 6.57 -8.76
CA LYS A 60 4.64 5.52 -8.18
C LYS A 60 4.04 4.13 -8.36
N LEU A 61 2.77 4.03 -8.78
CA LEU A 61 2.08 2.75 -8.97
C LEU A 61 2.03 2.37 -10.46
N LEU A 62 2.47 1.16 -10.77
CA LEU A 62 2.35 0.55 -12.09
C LEU A 62 0.97 -0.11 -12.21
N ILE A 63 0.11 0.53 -12.99
CA ILE A 63 -1.25 0.06 -13.28
C ILE A 63 -1.19 -0.85 -14.51
N PRO A 64 -1.72 -2.09 -14.46
CA PRO A 64 -1.75 -2.97 -15.62
C PRO A 64 -2.49 -2.32 -16.80
N ASN A 65 -1.92 -2.38 -18.00
CA ASN A 65 -2.51 -1.80 -19.23
C ASN A 65 -3.90 -2.37 -19.59
N ASN A 66 -4.23 -3.55 -19.06
CA ASN A 66 -5.50 -4.23 -19.25
C ASN A 66 -6.47 -4.06 -18.06
N SER A 67 -6.20 -3.10 -17.17
CA SER A 67 -7.09 -2.81 -16.06
C SER A 67 -8.24 -1.92 -16.51
N ASP A 68 -9.47 -2.32 -16.19
CA ASP A 68 -10.65 -1.45 -16.29
C ASP A 68 -10.62 -0.33 -15.22
N LEU A 69 -9.66 -0.40 -14.29
CA LEU A 69 -9.49 0.58 -13.23
C LEU A 69 -8.82 1.84 -13.77
N LYS A 70 -9.58 2.92 -13.77
CA LYS A 70 -9.07 4.27 -14.05
C LYS A 70 -8.07 4.68 -12.97
N ALA A 71 -6.92 5.23 -13.37
CA ALA A 71 -5.86 5.66 -12.47
C ALA A 71 -6.36 6.68 -11.43
N GLU A 72 -7.30 7.55 -11.83
CA GLU A 72 -7.89 8.55 -10.93
C GLU A 72 -8.65 7.93 -9.76
N THR A 73 -9.10 6.68 -9.90
CA THR A 73 -9.74 5.94 -8.80
C THR A 73 -8.74 5.68 -7.67
N LEU A 74 -7.49 5.38 -8.01
CA LEU A 74 -6.42 5.10 -7.05
C LEU A 74 -5.93 6.36 -6.32
N PHE A 75 -6.13 7.54 -6.94
CA PHE A 75 -5.84 8.84 -6.33
C PHE A 75 -6.80 9.15 -5.18
N SER A 76 -7.94 8.47 -5.13
CA SER A 76 -8.90 8.61 -4.05
C SER A 76 -8.54 7.69 -2.88
N GLU A 77 -8.58 8.26 -1.67
CA GLU A 77 -8.56 7.47 -0.44
C GLU A 77 -9.72 6.46 -0.38
N HIS A 78 -10.81 6.67 -1.14
CA HIS A 78 -11.98 5.79 -1.13
C HIS A 78 -11.63 4.37 -1.61
N TYR A 79 -10.78 4.25 -2.63
CA TYR A 79 -10.32 2.95 -3.13
C TYR A 79 -9.63 2.14 -2.04
N TRP A 80 -8.63 2.76 -1.39
CA TRP A 80 -7.83 2.14 -0.34
C TRP A 80 -8.67 1.84 0.90
N ASN A 81 -9.60 2.72 1.26
CA ASN A 81 -10.58 2.45 2.31
C ASN A 81 -11.41 1.21 2.00
N ARG A 82 -11.92 1.10 0.76
CA ARG A 82 -12.70 -0.05 0.36
C ARG A 82 -11.88 -1.34 0.38
N LEU A 83 -10.62 -1.29 -0.02
CA LEU A 83 -9.69 -2.42 0.05
C LEU A 83 -9.52 -2.93 1.49
N LEU A 84 -9.36 -2.03 2.46
CA LEU A 84 -9.28 -2.37 3.88
C LEU A 84 -10.59 -2.97 4.40
N ASP A 85 -11.74 -2.44 3.97
CA ASP A 85 -13.04 -3.03 4.32
C ASP A 85 -13.18 -4.44 3.77
N LEU A 86 -12.77 -4.68 2.52
CA LEU A 86 -12.81 -6.01 1.91
C LEU A 86 -11.92 -7.02 2.65
N LEU A 87 -10.77 -6.60 3.18
CA LEU A 87 -9.95 -7.42 4.05
C LEU A 87 -10.67 -7.77 5.36
N LEU A 88 -11.26 -6.78 6.03
CA LEU A 88 -12.02 -6.98 7.27
C LEU A 88 -13.27 -7.86 7.07
N GLU A 89 -13.90 -7.76 5.90
CA GLU A 89 -15.01 -8.62 5.46
C GLU A 89 -14.54 -10.04 5.05
N GLY A 90 -13.23 -10.33 5.02
CA GLY A 90 -12.67 -11.61 4.59
C GLY A 90 -12.77 -11.89 3.09
N LYS A 91 -13.06 -10.86 2.28
CA LYS A 91 -13.22 -10.94 0.82
C LYS A 91 -11.91 -10.81 0.06
N VAL A 92 -10.89 -10.24 0.69
CA VAL A 92 -9.52 -10.19 0.18
C VAL A 92 -8.61 -10.87 1.19
N LYS A 93 -7.60 -11.58 0.70
CA LYS A 93 -6.60 -12.26 1.51
C LYS A 93 -5.23 -11.62 1.34
N LEU A 94 -4.44 -11.68 2.39
CA LEU A 94 -3.02 -11.40 2.31
C LEU A 94 -2.35 -12.50 1.48
N ASP A 95 -1.45 -12.09 0.58
CA ASP A 95 -0.55 -12.98 -0.16
C ASP A 95 0.62 -13.36 0.76
N ASP A 96 0.67 -14.61 1.21
CA ASP A 96 1.77 -15.12 2.05
C ASP A 96 3.14 -14.96 1.37
N GLY A 97 3.18 -15.00 0.03
CA GLY A 97 4.37 -14.78 -0.77
C GLY A 97 4.83 -13.32 -0.81
N PHE A 98 3.93 -12.36 -0.57
CA PHE A 98 4.26 -10.93 -0.58
C PHE A 98 5.28 -10.56 0.51
N ARG A 99 5.26 -11.24 1.66
CA ARG A 99 6.19 -10.95 2.77
C ARG A 99 7.67 -11.03 2.35
N SER A 100 7.99 -11.92 1.42
CA SER A 100 9.34 -12.05 0.86
C SER A 100 9.75 -10.88 -0.06
N ARG A 101 8.76 -10.19 -0.64
CA ARG A 101 8.96 -9.03 -1.54
C ARG A 101 8.84 -7.70 -0.83
N ALA A 102 8.18 -7.66 0.34
CA ALA A 102 7.90 -6.43 1.09
C ALA A 102 9.15 -5.57 1.36
N SER A 103 10.30 -6.18 1.62
CA SER A 103 11.59 -5.50 1.84
C SER A 103 12.11 -4.71 0.64
N THR A 104 11.52 -4.91 -0.55
CA THR A 104 11.78 -4.12 -1.76
C THR A 104 11.17 -2.72 -1.66
N TYR A 105 10.13 -2.56 -0.82
CA TYR A 105 9.30 -1.36 -0.78
C TYR A 105 9.35 -0.62 0.56
N VAL A 106 9.62 -1.34 1.66
CA VAL A 106 9.72 -0.80 3.02
C VAL A 106 10.94 -1.35 3.75
#